data_AF-A0AAE0JT31-F1
#
_entry.id   AF-A0AAE0JT31-F1
#
_cell.length_a   1.000
_cell.length_b   1.000
_cell.length_c   1.000
_cell.angle_alpha   90.00
_cell.angle_beta   90.00
_cell.angle_gamma   90.00
#
_symmetry.space_group_name_H-M   'P 1'
#
loop_
_entity.id
_entity.type
_entity.pdbx_description
1 polymer ?
#
loop_
_entity_poly.entity_id
_entity_poly.type
_entity_poly.pdbx_seq_one_letter_code
_entity_poly.pdbx_strand_id
1 'polypeptide(L)'
;MAQPLGDDEVEVQVKATGLNFNDVTMGVGQIQTEILGGGCAGVMTAVGKDARGLAVGDRVSTYGFGTFCNFYREKWTAVQKIPDDISFEMGAALPVTYGTAYYSVYHLARVEKRDSVLVHAATGGLGQAIIELCQLIGAEIYATVGTQEKKELLVERFKIPEDHIFYSCDGSFARGVMRMTGGRGADVVFNSLAGGALPLSWNCIADYGRFIRLGAHKVWADVMDLFRKRSIQGPSPLHVHRISKVEEALRIMQTGKHIGKLVAVAEPDEVVQAVPRNTSKNLLKPDASYLLVGGLGGNGRATALWMVDHGTENLIFANRSSLAPQKARDTVDALIAKGASVAVYSCDVSNAKAVADLVAESGKSMPPIRGVIQGAMVLRDGLLEKMPVSDYTAVIRPKVQGTWNLHNSLPADMDFFVMLSSVSGVIDNATQAAYAAVSTFMDAFAAYRNSLGLAAVALDLGVIGYLAEKVKELSASMQRQGFAGTNKAKLLALIYHFRRQALKKDSGNADGKACVRDALKAAKALEEAADKICGTLVDKISARSNMLVDNISRENPMTDYGIDSLVAVEMRNWIQLSARIAQRSGFVNLKGGEKE
;
A
#
# COMPACT_ATOMS: atom_id res chain seq x y z
N MET A 1 3.07 23.02 9.53
CA MET A 1 2.61 23.02 10.94
C MET A 1 1.76 21.78 11.17
N ALA A 2 1.98 21.06 12.28
CA ALA A 2 1.15 19.91 12.66
C ALA A 2 -0.31 20.35 12.77
N GLN A 3 -1.27 19.51 12.37
CA GLN A 3 -2.69 19.82 12.57
C GLN A 3 -2.93 20.09 14.06
N PRO A 4 -3.78 21.08 14.41
CA PRO A 4 -4.24 21.23 15.79
C PRO A 4 -4.90 19.92 16.24
N LEU A 5 -4.71 19.56 17.51
CA LEU A 5 -5.31 18.37 18.10
C LEU A 5 -6.85 18.53 18.09
N GLY A 6 -7.57 17.50 17.67
CA GLY A 6 -9.03 17.50 17.76
C GLY A 6 -9.52 17.59 19.21
N ASP A 7 -10.74 18.10 19.40
CA ASP A 7 -11.32 18.27 20.73
C ASP A 7 -11.53 16.93 21.47
N ASP A 8 -11.82 15.84 20.74
CA ASP A 8 -11.98 14.47 21.25
C ASP A 8 -10.72 13.59 21.07
N GLU A 9 -9.59 14.18 20.69
CA GLU A 9 -8.35 13.46 20.44
C GLU A 9 -7.33 13.61 21.58
N VAL A 10 -6.43 12.64 21.65
CA VAL A 10 -5.25 12.69 22.51
C VAL A 10 -4.01 12.37 21.70
N GLU A 11 -2.85 12.88 22.14
CA GLU A 11 -1.57 12.59 21.54
C GLU A 11 -0.67 11.86 22.54
N VAL A 12 -0.10 10.73 22.10
CA VAL A 12 0.77 9.86 22.89
C VAL A 12 2.14 9.85 22.24
N GLN A 13 3.18 10.18 23.02
CA GLN A 13 4.56 9.88 22.65
C GLN A 13 4.79 8.39 22.84
N VAL A 14 4.93 7.67 21.73
CA VAL A 14 5.06 6.21 21.72
C VAL A 14 6.43 5.80 22.27
N LYS A 15 6.42 4.82 23.20
CA LYS A 15 7.64 4.20 23.76
C LYS A 15 7.82 2.77 23.28
N ALA A 16 6.72 2.02 23.15
CA ALA A 16 6.73 0.66 22.65
C ALA A 16 5.50 0.36 21.77
N THR A 17 5.68 -0.46 20.75
CA THR A 17 4.61 -0.91 19.84
C THR A 17 4.60 -2.43 19.75
N GLY A 18 3.41 -3.03 19.89
CA GLY A 18 3.24 -4.48 19.83
C GLY A 18 3.17 -4.98 18.39
N LEU A 19 3.99 -5.99 18.04
CA LEU A 19 3.93 -6.66 16.73
C LEU A 19 2.87 -7.75 16.72
N ASN A 20 2.07 -7.82 15.66
CA ASN A 20 1.00 -8.80 15.48
C ASN A 20 1.17 -9.56 14.17
N PHE A 21 0.55 -10.74 14.08
CA PHE A 21 0.59 -11.56 12.87
C PHE A 21 0.04 -10.81 11.65
N ASN A 22 -0.93 -9.91 11.86
CA ASN A 22 -1.45 -9.04 10.81
C ASN A 22 -0.38 -8.10 10.24
N ASP A 23 0.53 -7.59 11.08
CA ASP A 23 1.62 -6.71 10.63
C ASP A 23 2.61 -7.46 9.73
N VAL A 24 2.81 -8.75 10.00
CA VAL A 24 3.65 -9.63 9.18
C VAL A 24 3.01 -9.94 7.83
N THR A 25 1.74 -10.35 7.81
CA THR A 25 1.03 -10.68 6.57
C THR A 25 0.88 -9.46 5.67
N MET A 26 0.77 -8.27 6.25
CA MET A 26 0.88 -7.00 5.54
C MET A 26 2.29 -6.78 4.97
N GLY A 27 3.33 -6.97 5.77
CA GLY A 27 4.73 -6.80 5.35
C GLY A 27 5.15 -7.71 4.18
N VAL A 28 4.59 -8.92 4.08
CA VAL A 28 4.85 -9.85 2.96
C VAL A 28 3.86 -9.71 1.79
N GLY A 29 2.92 -8.75 1.85
CA GLY A 29 1.97 -8.47 0.77
C GLY A 29 0.80 -9.44 0.64
N GLN A 30 0.53 -10.27 1.65
CA GLN A 30 -0.62 -11.18 1.66
C GLN A 30 -1.94 -10.46 2.00
N ILE A 31 -1.88 -9.34 2.73
CA ILE A 31 -3.03 -8.46 3.02
C ILE A 31 -2.73 -7.07 2.47
N GLN A 32 -3.65 -6.54 1.65
CA GLN A 32 -3.54 -5.21 1.05
C GLN A 32 -4.08 -4.12 2.00
N THR A 33 -3.25 -3.65 2.92
CA THR A 33 -3.47 -2.41 3.67
C THR A 33 -2.13 -1.70 3.92
N GLU A 34 -2.16 -0.37 4.04
CA GLU A 34 -0.97 0.49 4.04
C GLU A 34 -0.50 0.90 5.44
N ILE A 35 -1.20 0.47 6.51
CA ILE A 35 -1.00 1.01 7.86
C ILE A 35 -0.64 -0.11 8.85
N LEU A 36 0.63 -0.17 9.25
CA LEU A 36 1.15 -1.13 10.22
C LEU A 36 0.85 -0.72 11.68
N GLY A 37 0.74 -1.71 12.55
CA GLY A 37 0.63 -1.57 14.00
C GLY A 37 -0.82 -1.55 14.46
N GLY A 38 -1.11 -2.31 15.53
CA GLY A 38 -2.45 -2.45 16.11
C GLY A 38 -2.60 -1.95 17.55
N GLY A 39 -1.51 -1.51 18.18
CA GLY A 39 -1.52 -0.96 19.54
C GLY A 39 -0.13 -0.56 20.02
N CYS A 40 -0.07 0.43 20.90
CA CYS A 40 1.18 0.91 21.49
C CYS A 40 0.97 1.40 22.93
N ALA A 41 2.08 1.61 23.63
CA ALA A 41 2.11 2.25 24.94
C ALA A 41 3.16 3.36 24.99
N GLY A 42 2.89 4.36 25.82
CA GLY A 42 3.71 5.54 25.91
C GLY A 42 3.20 6.57 26.92
N VAL A 43 3.65 7.81 26.75
CA VAL A 43 3.34 8.92 27.66
C VAL A 43 2.47 9.94 26.94
N MET A 44 1.42 10.40 27.61
CA MET A 44 0.52 11.42 27.09
C MET A 44 1.22 12.76 26.90
N THR A 45 1.20 13.33 25.70
CA THR A 45 1.81 14.65 25.39
C THR A 45 0.81 15.76 25.18
N ALA A 46 -0.40 15.45 24.73
CA ALA A 46 -1.48 16.44 24.58
C ALA A 46 -2.86 15.79 24.74
N VAL A 47 -3.82 16.55 25.26
CA VAL A 47 -5.17 16.08 25.57
C VAL A 47 -6.18 17.10 25.04
N GLY A 48 -7.13 16.65 24.21
CA GLY A 48 -8.22 17.46 23.68
C GLY A 48 -9.22 17.86 24.78
N LYS A 49 -9.95 18.96 24.57
CA LYS A 49 -10.81 19.56 25.61
C LYS A 49 -11.97 18.66 26.07
N ASP A 50 -12.42 17.74 25.23
CA ASP A 50 -13.54 16.83 25.52
C ASP A 50 -13.08 15.50 26.12
N ALA A 51 -11.77 15.27 26.20
CA ALA A 51 -11.19 14.07 26.77
C ALA A 51 -11.30 14.08 28.31
N ARG A 52 -11.76 12.96 28.88
CA ARG A 52 -11.99 12.83 30.32
C ARG A 52 -11.10 11.76 30.93
N GLY A 53 -10.68 11.98 32.17
CA GLY A 53 -9.91 11.01 32.94
C GLY A 53 -8.48 10.80 32.47
N LEU A 54 -7.98 11.62 31.54
CA LEU A 54 -6.60 11.59 31.02
C LEU A 54 -5.97 12.97 31.16
N ALA A 55 -4.66 13.00 31.44
CA ALA A 55 -3.86 14.19 31.62
C ALA A 55 -2.49 14.02 30.94
N VAL A 56 -1.88 15.14 30.54
CA VAL A 56 -0.51 15.17 30.03
C VAL A 56 0.44 14.59 31.09
N GLY A 57 1.35 13.70 30.68
CA GLY A 57 2.24 12.96 31.56
C GLY A 57 1.73 11.59 32.00
N ASP A 58 0.44 11.27 31.80
CA ASP A 58 -0.08 9.93 32.12
C ASP A 58 0.62 8.85 31.30
N ARG A 59 0.91 7.72 31.95
CA ARG A 59 1.35 6.48 31.29
C ARG A 59 0.12 5.80 30.71
N VAL A 60 0.12 5.55 29.40
CA VAL A 60 -1.07 5.05 28.70
C VAL A 60 -0.74 3.94 27.71
N SER A 61 -1.75 3.14 27.41
CA SER A 61 -1.75 2.15 26.34
C SER A 61 -3.01 2.30 25.51
N THR A 62 -2.86 2.17 24.19
CA THR A 62 -3.91 2.46 23.22
C THR A 62 -4.09 1.34 22.22
N TYR A 63 -5.34 1.20 21.82
CA TYR A 63 -5.77 0.35 20.73
C TYR A 63 -5.92 1.21 19.47
N GLY A 64 -5.25 0.87 18.36
CA GLY A 64 -5.40 1.64 17.13
C GLY A 64 -4.46 1.24 15.99
N PHE A 65 -4.77 1.69 14.78
CA PHE A 65 -3.98 1.41 13.58
C PHE A 65 -2.92 2.49 13.36
N GLY A 66 -1.72 2.12 12.89
CA GLY A 66 -0.69 3.09 12.50
C GLY A 66 0.25 3.49 13.63
N THR A 67 0.41 2.59 14.60
CA THR A 67 1.13 2.81 15.86
C THR A 67 2.65 2.68 15.75
N PHE A 68 3.19 2.31 14.59
CA PHE A 68 4.63 2.45 14.28
C PHE A 68 4.99 3.90 13.94
N CYS A 69 5.02 4.77 14.95
CA CYS A 69 5.37 6.18 14.83
C CYS A 69 5.86 6.76 16.16
N ASN A 70 6.44 7.96 16.14
CA ASN A 70 6.97 8.62 17.34
C ASN A 70 5.86 9.27 18.19
N PHE A 71 4.87 9.83 17.51
CA PHE A 71 3.70 10.48 18.11
C PHE A 71 2.45 9.92 17.46
N TYR A 72 1.58 9.36 18.28
CA TYR A 72 0.35 8.73 17.86
C TYR A 72 -0.85 9.53 18.35
N ARG A 73 -1.83 9.76 17.47
CA ARG A 73 -3.08 10.45 17.79
C ARG A 73 -4.25 9.51 17.59
N GLU A 74 -5.16 9.52 18.55
CA GLU A 74 -6.38 8.72 18.52
C GLU A 74 -7.44 9.34 19.44
N LYS A 75 -8.69 8.89 19.32
CA LYS A 75 -9.77 9.29 20.23
C LYS A 75 -9.45 8.90 21.67
N TRP A 76 -9.75 9.81 22.60
CA TRP A 76 -9.49 9.58 24.03
C TRP A 76 -10.12 8.30 24.59
N THR A 77 -11.24 7.85 24.01
CA THR A 77 -11.94 6.61 24.40
C THR A 77 -11.19 5.32 24.09
N ALA A 78 -10.22 5.36 23.16
CA ALA A 78 -9.40 4.20 22.79
C ALA A 78 -8.14 4.07 23.66
N VAL A 79 -7.87 5.06 24.51
CA VAL A 79 -6.67 5.15 25.34
C VAL A 79 -7.02 4.83 26.79
N GLN A 80 -6.18 4.03 27.44
CA GLN A 80 -6.36 3.64 28.84
C GLN A 80 -5.06 3.89 29.62
N LYS A 81 -5.18 4.35 30.87
CA LYS A 81 -4.01 4.49 31.75
C LYS A 81 -3.45 3.11 32.09
N ILE A 82 -2.13 3.00 32.08
CA ILE A 82 -1.44 1.82 32.59
C ILE A 82 -0.89 2.12 34.00
N PRO A 83 -1.05 1.21 34.96
CA PRO A 83 -0.41 1.29 36.27
C PRO A 83 1.10 1.51 36.21
N ASP A 84 1.65 2.13 37.25
CA ASP A 84 3.07 2.48 37.32
C ASP A 84 4.00 1.26 37.35
N ASP A 85 3.51 0.13 37.86
CA ASP A 85 4.23 -1.16 37.92
C ASP A 85 4.21 -1.93 36.59
N ILE A 86 3.44 -1.48 35.59
CA ILE A 86 3.43 -2.07 34.24
C ILE A 86 4.39 -1.31 33.34
N SER A 87 5.37 -2.03 32.80
CA SER A 87 6.31 -1.49 31.82
C SER A 87 5.62 -1.13 30.49
N PHE A 88 6.19 -0.22 29.70
CA PHE A 88 5.60 0.16 28.41
C PHE A 88 5.58 -1.03 27.42
N GLU A 89 6.54 -1.94 27.52
CA GLU A 89 6.62 -3.16 26.70
C GLU A 89 5.42 -4.07 26.95
N MET A 90 5.11 -4.32 28.23
CA MET A 90 3.91 -5.05 28.61
C MET A 90 2.66 -4.27 28.20
N GLY A 91 2.62 -2.96 28.46
CA GLY A 91 1.54 -2.08 28.05
C GLY A 91 1.23 -2.16 26.55
N ALA A 92 2.24 -2.28 25.68
CA ALA A 92 2.08 -2.39 24.23
C ALA A 92 1.72 -3.79 23.75
N ALA A 93 2.02 -4.84 24.53
CA ALA A 93 1.72 -6.23 24.20
C ALA A 93 0.23 -6.58 24.36
N LEU A 94 -0.47 -5.87 25.25
CA LEU A 94 -1.83 -6.18 25.69
C LEU A 94 -2.98 -5.76 24.73
N PRO A 95 -2.98 -4.57 24.07
CA PRO A 95 -4.14 -4.05 23.31
C PRO A 95 -4.80 -5.03 22.37
N VAL A 96 -4.02 -5.56 21.43
CA VAL A 96 -4.53 -6.45 20.40
C VAL A 96 -4.77 -7.84 20.94
N THR A 97 -3.89 -8.35 21.82
CA THR A 97 -3.96 -9.74 22.31
C THR A 97 -5.12 -9.93 23.27
N TYR A 98 -5.12 -9.20 24.39
CA TYR A 98 -6.16 -9.34 25.41
C TYR A 98 -7.45 -8.65 25.00
N GLY A 99 -7.42 -7.54 24.24
CA GLY A 99 -8.64 -6.92 23.72
C GLY A 99 -9.43 -7.89 22.82
N THR A 100 -8.72 -8.64 21.98
CA THR A 100 -9.35 -9.67 21.13
C THR A 100 -9.79 -10.88 21.96
N ALA A 101 -8.95 -11.35 22.90
CA ALA A 101 -9.29 -12.48 23.76
C ALA A 101 -10.54 -12.19 24.61
N TYR A 102 -10.62 -11.03 25.26
CA TYR A 102 -11.73 -10.65 26.12
C TYR A 102 -13.04 -10.53 25.34
N TYR A 103 -13.02 -9.87 24.18
CA TYR A 103 -14.19 -9.82 23.31
C TYR A 103 -14.67 -11.22 22.93
N SER A 104 -13.72 -12.07 22.55
CA SER A 104 -14.00 -13.41 22.05
C SER A 104 -14.54 -14.32 23.15
N VAL A 105 -13.97 -14.27 24.35
CA VAL A 105 -14.33 -15.11 25.49
C VAL A 105 -15.63 -14.64 26.16
N TYR A 106 -15.74 -13.36 26.52
CA TYR A 106 -16.88 -12.87 27.31
C TYR A 106 -18.09 -12.46 26.46
N HIS A 107 -17.88 -11.85 25.28
CA HIS A 107 -18.99 -11.28 24.51
C HIS A 107 -19.49 -12.18 23.39
N LEU A 108 -18.57 -12.80 22.64
CA LEU A 108 -18.93 -13.68 21.52
C LEU A 108 -19.22 -15.10 21.99
N ALA A 109 -18.25 -15.76 22.62
CA ALA A 109 -18.42 -17.12 23.12
C ALA A 109 -19.23 -17.18 24.40
N ARG A 110 -19.19 -16.15 25.25
CA ARG A 110 -19.84 -16.13 26.57
C ARG A 110 -19.49 -17.39 27.35
N VAL A 111 -18.19 -17.66 27.48
CA VAL A 111 -17.69 -18.87 28.10
C VAL A 111 -18.18 -18.98 29.55
N GLU A 112 -18.67 -20.14 29.93
CA GLU A 112 -19.09 -20.47 31.29
C GLU A 112 -18.19 -21.53 31.91
N LYS A 113 -18.24 -21.67 33.25
CA LYS A 113 -17.43 -22.63 34.01
C LYS A 113 -17.62 -24.10 33.57
N ARG A 114 -18.78 -24.43 32.98
CA ARG A 114 -19.10 -25.79 32.50
C ARG A 114 -18.58 -26.09 31.10
N ASP A 115 -18.11 -25.07 30.39
CA ASP A 115 -17.70 -25.22 29.00
C ASP A 115 -16.35 -25.92 28.91
N SER A 116 -16.23 -26.83 27.93
CA SER A 116 -14.95 -27.29 27.40
C SER A 116 -14.49 -26.38 26.25
N VAL A 117 -13.26 -25.90 26.32
CA VAL A 117 -12.72 -24.88 25.41
C VAL A 117 -11.49 -25.40 24.69
N LEU A 118 -11.53 -25.46 23.36
CA LEU A 118 -10.38 -25.78 22.51
C LEU A 118 -9.72 -24.49 22.00
N VAL A 119 -8.43 -24.29 22.33
CA VAL A 119 -7.62 -23.14 21.91
C VAL A 119 -6.52 -23.57 20.94
N HIS A 120 -6.60 -23.10 19.70
CA HIS A 120 -5.55 -23.32 18.72
C HIS A 120 -4.38 -22.34 18.86
N ALA A 121 -3.18 -22.77 18.45
CA ALA A 121 -1.93 -22.00 18.58
C ALA A 121 -1.73 -21.39 19.99
N ALA A 122 -2.00 -22.21 21.01
CA ALA A 122 -2.16 -21.79 22.40
C ALA A 122 -0.96 -21.06 23.02
N THR A 123 0.24 -21.27 22.50
CA THR A 123 1.45 -20.60 22.99
C THR A 123 1.73 -19.24 22.37
N GLY A 124 0.98 -18.82 21.34
CA GLY A 124 1.03 -17.46 20.82
C GLY A 124 0.36 -16.46 21.77
N GLY A 125 0.70 -15.18 21.68
CA GLY A 125 0.19 -14.16 22.62
C GLY A 125 -1.34 -14.08 22.76
N LEU A 126 -2.11 -14.32 21.69
CA LEU A 126 -3.58 -14.39 21.76
C LEU A 126 -4.07 -15.70 22.41
N GLY A 127 -3.43 -16.83 22.11
CA GLY A 127 -3.78 -18.12 22.71
C GLY A 127 -3.57 -18.13 24.23
N GLN A 128 -2.44 -17.57 24.69
CA GLN A 128 -2.16 -17.40 26.12
C GLN A 128 -3.21 -16.52 26.80
N ALA A 129 -3.57 -15.38 26.18
CA ALA A 129 -4.60 -14.49 26.72
C ALA A 129 -5.97 -15.19 26.84
N ILE A 130 -6.37 -15.99 25.85
CA ILE A 130 -7.61 -16.78 25.92
C ILE A 130 -7.55 -17.79 27.06
N ILE A 131 -6.43 -18.50 27.21
CA ILE A 131 -6.24 -19.47 28.29
C ILE A 131 -6.40 -18.81 29.66
N GLU A 132 -5.71 -17.69 29.92
CA GLU A 132 -5.82 -16.99 31.21
C GLU A 132 -7.27 -16.58 31.52
N LEU A 133 -8.00 -16.03 30.53
CA LEU A 133 -9.39 -15.63 30.71
C LEU A 133 -10.32 -16.83 30.94
N CYS A 134 -10.11 -17.95 30.25
CA CYS A 134 -10.87 -19.18 30.47
C CYS A 134 -10.57 -19.80 31.85
N GLN A 135 -9.33 -19.72 32.33
CA GLN A 135 -8.95 -20.17 33.67
C GLN A 135 -9.60 -19.32 34.77
N LEU A 136 -9.72 -18.01 34.55
CA LEU A 136 -10.45 -17.12 35.45
C LEU A 136 -11.93 -17.48 35.57
N ILE A 137 -12.54 -17.94 34.48
CA ILE A 137 -13.93 -18.43 34.47
C ILE A 137 -14.03 -19.83 35.11
N GLY A 138 -12.93 -20.60 35.06
CA GLY A 138 -12.86 -21.98 35.52
C GLY A 138 -13.35 -23.00 34.50
N ALA A 139 -13.28 -22.66 33.21
CA ALA A 139 -13.62 -23.56 32.11
C ALA A 139 -12.55 -24.66 31.91
N GLU A 140 -12.93 -25.79 31.33
CA GLU A 140 -12.02 -26.89 31.02
C GLU A 140 -11.30 -26.61 29.70
N ILE A 141 -9.97 -26.65 29.68
CA ILE A 141 -9.17 -26.18 28.54
C ILE A 141 -8.49 -27.34 27.84
N TYR A 142 -8.62 -27.36 26.52
CA TYR A 142 -7.86 -28.16 25.56
C TYR A 142 -7.05 -27.23 24.66
N ALA A 143 -5.83 -27.60 24.31
CA ALA A 143 -4.92 -26.73 23.59
C ALA A 143 -4.19 -27.46 22.46
N THR A 144 -3.81 -26.72 21.42
CA THR A 144 -2.89 -27.25 20.40
C THR A 144 -1.60 -26.46 20.31
N VAL A 145 -0.49 -27.16 20.12
CA VAL A 145 0.87 -26.63 20.00
C VAL A 145 1.61 -27.21 18.80
N GLY A 146 2.68 -26.53 18.37
CA GLY A 146 3.49 -26.98 17.24
C GLY A 146 4.76 -27.78 17.60
N THR A 147 5.24 -27.68 18.85
CA THR A 147 6.50 -28.29 19.30
C THR A 147 6.40 -28.77 20.75
N GLN A 148 7.30 -29.66 21.16
CA GLN A 148 7.37 -30.18 22.53
C GLN A 148 7.68 -29.07 23.56
N GLU A 149 8.61 -28.16 23.23
CA GLU A 149 8.93 -26.99 24.07
C GLU A 149 7.68 -26.11 24.34
N LYS A 150 6.81 -25.96 23.33
CA LYS A 150 5.54 -25.24 23.46
C LYS A 150 4.55 -25.99 24.34
N LYS A 151 4.60 -27.33 24.36
CA LYS A 151 3.78 -28.16 25.25
C LYS A 151 4.19 -27.96 26.71
N GLU A 152 5.49 -28.03 26.98
CA GLU A 152 6.07 -27.85 28.32
C GLU A 152 5.68 -26.51 28.94
N LEU A 153 5.70 -25.42 28.16
CA LEU A 153 5.22 -24.12 28.63
C LEU A 153 3.77 -24.16 29.13
N LEU A 154 2.86 -24.84 28.42
CA LEU A 154 1.45 -24.91 28.80
C LEU A 154 1.24 -25.71 30.09
N VAL A 155 2.02 -26.78 30.26
CA VAL A 155 1.99 -27.60 31.48
C VAL A 155 2.59 -26.83 32.67
N GLU A 156 3.76 -26.24 32.50
CA GLU A 156 4.49 -25.62 33.60
C GLU A 156 3.87 -24.30 34.06
N ARG A 157 3.55 -23.41 33.10
CA ARG A 157 3.07 -22.06 33.41
C ARG A 157 1.57 -22.02 33.62
N PHE A 158 0.82 -22.58 32.69
CA PHE A 158 -0.64 -22.52 32.70
C PHE A 158 -1.26 -23.71 33.42
N LYS A 159 -0.48 -24.71 33.87
CA LYS A 159 -1.00 -25.88 34.61
C LYS A 159 -2.10 -26.63 33.85
N ILE A 160 -2.06 -26.61 32.51
CA ILE A 160 -2.96 -27.41 31.67
C ILE A 160 -2.47 -28.87 31.73
N PRO A 161 -3.35 -29.85 32.00
CA PRO A 161 -2.98 -31.26 32.00
C PRO A 161 -2.33 -31.69 30.68
N GLU A 162 -1.33 -32.57 30.76
CA GLU A 162 -0.55 -32.96 29.58
C GLU A 162 -1.40 -33.67 28.51
N ASP A 163 -2.40 -34.43 28.94
CA ASP A 163 -3.38 -35.13 28.11
C ASP A 163 -4.43 -34.21 27.46
N HIS A 164 -4.46 -32.93 27.86
CA HIS A 164 -5.30 -31.90 27.25
C HIS A 164 -4.57 -31.10 26.14
N ILE A 165 -3.28 -31.41 25.89
CA ILE A 165 -2.46 -30.68 24.93
C ILE A 165 -2.10 -31.57 23.73
N PHE A 166 -2.45 -31.10 22.53
CA PHE A 166 -2.30 -31.85 21.28
C PHE A 166 -1.39 -31.13 20.27
N TYR A 167 -0.94 -31.86 19.24
CA TYR A 167 -0.13 -31.29 18.17
C TYR A 167 -0.97 -30.79 17.00
N SER A 168 -0.69 -29.59 16.50
CA SER A 168 -1.48 -28.94 15.43
C SER A 168 -1.05 -29.32 14.00
N CYS A 169 0.12 -29.97 13.82
CA CYS A 169 0.78 -30.08 12.51
C CYS A 169 0.29 -31.23 11.61
N ASP A 170 -0.34 -32.27 12.19
CA ASP A 170 -0.71 -33.50 11.47
C ASP A 170 -2.22 -33.82 11.53
N GLY A 171 -3.03 -32.93 12.12
CA GLY A 171 -4.47 -33.13 12.30
C GLY A 171 -4.84 -34.16 13.39
N SER A 172 -3.86 -34.75 14.08
CA SER A 172 -4.09 -35.74 15.13
C SER A 172 -4.86 -35.18 16.33
N PHE A 173 -4.81 -33.86 16.54
CA PHE A 173 -5.52 -33.18 17.62
C PHE A 173 -7.01 -33.51 17.64
N ALA A 174 -7.66 -33.68 16.48
CA ALA A 174 -9.10 -33.91 16.45
C ALA A 174 -9.49 -35.22 17.14
N ARG A 175 -8.74 -36.30 16.90
CA ARG A 175 -8.94 -37.57 17.61
C ARG A 175 -8.62 -37.44 19.10
N GLY A 176 -7.61 -36.66 19.46
CA GLY A 176 -7.25 -36.38 20.84
C GLY A 176 -8.36 -35.67 21.61
N VAL A 177 -8.88 -34.57 21.05
CA VAL A 177 -9.98 -33.79 21.64
C VAL A 177 -11.23 -34.63 21.77
N MET A 178 -11.62 -35.36 20.72
CA MET A 178 -12.80 -36.24 20.79
C MET A 178 -12.62 -37.35 21.84
N ARG A 179 -11.42 -37.91 22.00
CA ARG A 179 -11.17 -38.90 23.05
C ARG A 179 -11.30 -38.31 24.44
N MET A 180 -10.71 -37.15 24.70
CA MET A 180 -10.73 -36.52 26.03
C MET A 180 -12.11 -36.00 26.41
N THR A 181 -12.92 -35.62 25.43
CA THR A 181 -14.30 -35.17 25.63
C THR A 181 -15.33 -36.31 25.58
N GLY A 182 -14.90 -37.58 25.57
CA GLY A 182 -15.81 -38.73 25.54
C GLY A 182 -16.66 -38.83 24.28
N GLY A 183 -16.17 -38.31 23.16
CA GLY A 183 -16.87 -38.26 21.87
C GLY A 183 -17.82 -37.08 21.70
N ARG A 184 -17.94 -36.21 22.71
CA ARG A 184 -18.86 -35.06 22.70
C ARG A 184 -18.32 -33.88 21.89
N GLY A 185 -17.01 -33.63 21.92
CA GLY A 185 -16.41 -32.40 21.39
C GLY A 185 -16.34 -31.26 22.42
N ALA A 186 -15.80 -30.13 21.98
CA ALA A 186 -15.61 -28.92 22.77
C ALA A 186 -16.80 -27.95 22.62
N ASP A 187 -17.27 -27.38 23.72
CA ASP A 187 -18.34 -26.37 23.73
C ASP A 187 -17.95 -25.06 23.05
N VAL A 188 -16.66 -24.70 23.09
CA VAL A 188 -16.14 -23.50 22.44
C VAL A 188 -14.82 -23.81 21.73
N VAL A 189 -14.70 -23.41 20.47
CA VAL A 189 -13.47 -23.57 19.70
C VAL A 189 -12.95 -22.21 19.27
N PHE A 190 -11.79 -21.81 19.78
CA PHE A 190 -11.05 -20.63 19.34
C PHE A 190 -10.07 -21.01 18.24
N ASN A 191 -10.48 -20.81 16.99
CA ASN A 191 -9.71 -21.25 15.84
C ASN A 191 -8.89 -20.12 15.20
N SER A 192 -7.59 -20.39 15.05
CA SER A 192 -6.63 -19.62 14.25
C SER A 192 -6.02 -20.43 13.10
N LEU A 193 -6.37 -21.70 12.94
CA LEU A 193 -5.83 -22.56 11.88
C LEU A 193 -6.58 -22.33 10.55
N ALA A 194 -5.88 -22.57 9.44
CA ALA A 194 -6.39 -22.43 8.08
C ALA A 194 -6.21 -23.72 7.27
N GLY A 195 -6.81 -23.77 6.07
CA GLY A 195 -6.66 -24.91 5.15
C GLY A 195 -7.26 -26.21 5.69
N GLY A 196 -6.58 -27.33 5.44
CA GLY A 196 -7.08 -28.68 5.79
C GLY A 196 -7.29 -28.95 7.28
N ALA A 197 -6.74 -28.12 8.18
CA ALA A 197 -6.96 -28.21 9.62
C ALA A 197 -8.28 -27.54 10.10
N LEU A 198 -8.86 -26.64 9.30
CA LEU A 198 -10.10 -25.95 9.65
C LEU A 198 -11.30 -26.94 9.73
N PRO A 199 -11.53 -27.82 8.74
CA PRO A 199 -12.59 -28.84 8.84
C PRO A 199 -12.40 -29.78 10.03
N LEU A 200 -11.16 -30.13 10.37
CA LEU A 200 -10.86 -30.97 11.54
C LEU A 200 -11.24 -30.27 12.85
N SER A 201 -11.01 -28.95 12.93
CA SER A 201 -11.42 -28.13 14.07
C SER A 201 -12.94 -28.07 14.19
N TRP A 202 -13.66 -28.04 13.05
CA TRP A 202 -15.12 -28.10 13.03
C TRP A 202 -15.66 -29.43 13.55
N ASN A 203 -14.99 -30.55 13.24
CA ASN A 203 -15.36 -31.87 13.76
C ASN A 203 -15.12 -32.04 15.26
N CYS A 204 -14.43 -31.09 15.90
CA CYS A 204 -14.19 -31.09 17.33
C CYS A 204 -15.23 -30.31 18.13
N ILE A 205 -16.24 -29.73 17.49
CA ILE A 205 -17.26 -28.94 18.18
C ILE A 205 -18.35 -29.85 18.76
N ALA A 206 -18.79 -29.55 19.98
CA ALA A 206 -19.95 -30.20 20.57
C ALA A 206 -21.26 -29.68 19.99
N ASP A 207 -22.34 -30.44 20.21
CA ASP A 207 -23.69 -29.96 19.94
C ASP A 207 -23.94 -28.63 20.66
N TYR A 208 -24.50 -27.65 19.94
CA TYR A 208 -24.70 -26.28 20.41
C TYR A 208 -23.40 -25.51 20.74
N GLY A 209 -22.25 -26.04 20.33
CA GLY A 209 -20.96 -25.38 20.54
C GLY A 209 -20.79 -24.10 19.72
N ARG A 210 -19.85 -23.26 20.16
CA ARG A 210 -19.55 -21.94 19.59
C ARG A 210 -18.19 -21.97 18.90
N PHE A 211 -18.20 -21.77 17.58
CA PHE A 211 -16.97 -21.70 16.79
C PHE A 211 -16.54 -20.25 16.60
N ILE A 212 -15.50 -19.82 17.33
CA ILE A 212 -14.95 -18.48 17.21
C ILE A 212 -13.76 -18.51 16.26
N ARG A 213 -14.00 -18.06 15.03
CA ARG A 213 -12.92 -17.77 14.08
C ARG A 213 -12.30 -16.42 14.45
N LEU A 214 -11.05 -16.44 14.85
CA LEU A 214 -10.38 -15.26 15.38
C LEU A 214 -10.08 -14.25 14.25
N GLY A 215 -10.76 -13.10 14.33
CA GLY A 215 -10.55 -11.89 13.55
C GLY A 215 -11.48 -10.77 14.05
N ALA A 216 -10.91 -9.59 14.32
CA ALA A 216 -11.55 -8.31 14.68
C ALA A 216 -11.75 -7.96 16.19
N HIS A 217 -12.07 -6.67 16.42
CA HIS A 217 -11.71 -5.77 17.53
C HIS A 217 -12.85 -5.38 18.52
N LYS A 218 -12.46 -4.72 19.64
CA LYS A 218 -13.15 -3.84 20.64
C LYS A 218 -13.58 -4.46 22.00
N VAL A 219 -12.72 -4.43 23.04
CA VAL A 219 -13.08 -4.38 24.50
C VAL A 219 -11.90 -3.93 25.41
N TRP A 220 -11.28 -2.78 25.14
CA TRP A 220 -9.99 -2.47 25.77
C TRP A 220 -10.05 -2.10 27.27
N ALA A 221 -11.13 -1.46 27.73
CA ALA A 221 -11.24 -0.98 29.10
C ALA A 221 -11.31 -2.11 30.14
N ASP A 222 -12.15 -3.13 29.90
CA ASP A 222 -12.38 -4.22 30.85
C ASP A 222 -11.15 -5.13 31.03
N VAL A 223 -10.37 -5.31 29.96
CA VAL A 223 -9.07 -5.98 30.01
C VAL A 223 -8.11 -5.29 30.98
N MET A 224 -8.06 -3.95 30.92
CA MET A 224 -7.17 -3.18 31.77
C MET A 224 -7.63 -3.20 33.24
N ASP A 225 -8.93 -3.35 33.51
CA ASP A 225 -9.43 -3.62 34.85
C ASP A 225 -8.96 -4.98 35.39
N LEU A 226 -9.00 -6.05 34.57
CA LEU A 226 -8.50 -7.37 34.98
C LEU A 226 -7.00 -7.37 35.27
N PHE A 227 -6.21 -6.66 34.46
CA PHE A 227 -4.78 -6.54 34.68
C PHE A 227 -4.47 -5.74 35.97
N ARG A 228 -5.19 -4.64 36.21
CA ARG A 228 -5.11 -3.84 37.46
C ARG A 228 -5.41 -4.68 38.70
N LYS A 229 -6.37 -5.59 38.61
CA LYS A 229 -6.73 -6.53 39.69
C LYS A 229 -5.76 -7.72 39.81
N ARG A 230 -4.73 -7.80 38.96
CA ARG A 230 -3.77 -8.92 38.87
C ARG A 230 -4.44 -10.28 38.64
N SER A 231 -5.61 -10.27 38.02
CA SER A 231 -6.33 -11.49 37.65
C SER A 231 -5.72 -12.13 36.39
N ILE A 232 -5.04 -11.33 35.56
CA ILE A 232 -4.29 -11.77 34.38
C ILE A 232 -2.85 -11.26 34.46
N GLN A 233 -1.89 -11.94 33.80
CA GLN A 233 -0.45 -11.64 33.94
C GLN A 233 0.20 -11.10 32.65
N GLY A 234 -0.47 -11.20 31.51
CA GLY A 234 0.07 -10.74 30.22
C GLY A 234 0.83 -11.85 29.47
N PRO A 235 1.04 -11.67 28.15
CA PRO A 235 1.66 -12.71 27.34
C PRO A 235 3.16 -12.83 27.68
N SER A 236 3.70 -14.05 27.67
CA SER A 236 5.09 -14.31 28.05
C SER A 236 5.69 -15.53 27.34
N PRO A 237 7.00 -15.55 27.04
CA PRO A 237 7.95 -14.45 27.24
C PRO A 237 7.64 -13.24 26.35
N LEU A 238 8.01 -12.05 26.83
CA LEU A 238 8.10 -10.86 26.00
C LEU A 238 9.46 -10.87 25.31
N HIS A 239 9.45 -11.03 23.99
CA HIS A 239 10.64 -10.90 23.16
C HIS A 239 10.78 -9.43 22.75
N VAL A 240 11.58 -8.69 23.51
CA VAL A 240 11.81 -7.26 23.30
C VAL A 240 12.90 -7.08 22.24
N HIS A 241 12.55 -6.42 21.15
CA HIS A 241 13.47 -6.02 20.09
C HIS A 241 13.54 -4.49 20.02
N ARG A 242 14.72 -3.97 19.71
CA ARG A 242 14.87 -2.55 19.39
C ARG A 242 14.16 -2.23 18.07
N ILE A 243 13.57 -1.04 17.96
CA ILE A 243 12.85 -0.61 16.76
C ILE A 243 13.78 -0.59 15.53
N SER A 244 15.07 -0.29 15.73
CA SER A 244 16.13 -0.43 14.73
C SER A 244 16.28 -1.84 14.14
N LYS A 245 15.84 -2.88 14.86
CA LYS A 245 15.89 -4.29 14.47
C LYS A 245 14.51 -4.88 14.20
N VAL A 246 13.50 -4.07 13.91
CA VAL A 246 12.13 -4.53 13.69
C VAL A 246 12.01 -5.58 12.56
N GLU A 247 12.87 -5.51 11.54
CA GLU A 247 12.91 -6.50 10.46
C GLU A 247 13.25 -7.91 10.97
N GLU A 248 14.19 -8.01 11.92
CA GLU A 248 14.57 -9.29 12.55
C GLU A 248 13.39 -9.87 13.33
N ALA A 249 12.68 -9.04 14.09
CA ALA A 249 11.49 -9.45 14.84
C ALA A 249 10.36 -9.94 13.91
N LEU A 250 10.15 -9.27 12.78
CA LEU A 250 9.19 -9.69 11.75
C LEU A 250 9.58 -11.04 11.14
N ARG A 251 10.86 -11.26 10.82
CA ARG A 251 11.37 -12.55 10.32
C ARG A 251 11.18 -13.67 11.34
N ILE A 252 11.50 -13.45 12.61
CA ILE A 252 11.27 -14.42 13.69
C ILE A 252 9.79 -14.77 13.78
N MET A 253 8.90 -13.77 13.71
CA MET A 253 7.46 -13.99 13.72
C MET A 253 6.99 -14.83 12.53
N GLN A 254 7.49 -14.55 11.32
CA GLN A 254 7.16 -15.30 10.09
C GLN A 254 7.46 -16.79 10.21
N THR A 255 8.53 -17.17 10.90
CA THR A 255 8.87 -18.59 11.07
C THR A 255 7.87 -19.35 11.96
N GLY A 256 7.01 -18.66 12.72
CA GLY A 256 6.09 -19.28 13.69
C GLY A 256 6.79 -19.91 14.90
N LYS A 257 8.12 -19.78 15.03
CA LYS A 257 8.91 -20.38 16.12
C LYS A 257 8.82 -19.60 17.43
N HIS A 258 8.44 -18.32 17.39
CA HIS A 258 8.31 -17.51 18.60
C HIS A 258 7.28 -18.07 19.58
N ILE A 259 7.52 -17.82 20.86
CA ILE A 259 6.63 -18.16 21.99
C ILE A 259 6.28 -16.83 22.67
N GLY A 260 5.04 -16.64 23.08
CA GLY A 260 4.62 -15.38 23.71
C GLY A 260 4.47 -14.24 22.69
N LYS A 261 5.07 -13.07 22.97
CA LYS A 261 4.81 -11.84 22.20
C LYS A 261 6.10 -11.10 21.87
N LEU A 262 6.22 -10.70 20.60
CA LEU A 262 7.29 -9.83 20.12
C LEU A 262 6.88 -8.36 20.28
N VAL A 263 7.75 -7.54 20.85
CA VAL A 263 7.52 -6.11 21.08
C VAL A 263 8.70 -5.32 20.52
N ALA A 264 8.41 -4.23 19.81
CA ALA A 264 9.43 -3.30 19.34
C ALA A 264 9.47 -2.07 20.26
N VAL A 265 10.66 -1.73 20.77
CA VAL A 265 10.89 -0.61 21.71
C VAL A 265 11.77 0.44 21.05
N ALA A 266 11.41 1.71 21.24
CA ALA A 266 12.18 2.85 20.74
C ALA A 266 12.88 3.56 21.91
N GLU A 267 14.20 3.48 21.96
CA GLU A 267 15.00 4.28 22.89
C GLU A 267 15.20 5.72 22.37
N PRO A 268 15.36 6.72 23.27
CA PRO A 268 15.48 8.12 22.87
C PRO A 268 16.65 8.46 21.93
N ASP A 269 17.73 7.67 21.98
CA ASP A 269 18.96 7.84 21.20
C ASP A 269 19.00 6.99 19.93
N GLU A 270 17.97 6.18 19.67
CA GLU A 270 17.94 5.31 18.49
C GLU A 270 17.65 6.07 17.19
N VAL A 271 18.57 5.94 16.24
CA VAL A 271 18.42 6.45 14.87
C VAL A 271 18.02 5.30 13.97
N VAL A 272 16.82 5.40 13.39
CA VAL A 272 16.32 4.44 12.39
C VAL A 272 16.09 5.12 11.06
N GLN A 273 16.24 4.37 9.97
CA GLN A 273 15.80 4.84 8.66
C GLN A 273 14.27 4.91 8.64
N ALA A 274 13.74 6.08 8.98
CA ALA A 274 12.33 6.37 8.81
C ALA A 274 12.08 6.80 7.35
N VAL A 275 11.10 6.19 6.69
CA VAL A 275 10.53 6.80 5.50
C VAL A 275 9.84 8.08 5.96
N PRO A 276 10.23 9.28 5.49
CA PRO A 276 9.58 10.50 5.90
C PRO A 276 8.08 10.36 5.65
N ARG A 277 7.26 10.46 6.71
CA ARG A 277 5.81 10.62 6.56
C ARG A 277 5.63 11.91 5.78
N ASN A 278 5.37 11.78 4.47
CA ASN A 278 5.28 12.95 3.62
C ASN A 278 3.90 13.59 3.85
N THR A 279 3.83 14.43 4.86
CA THR A 279 2.68 15.29 5.19
C THR A 279 2.65 16.54 4.31
N SER A 280 3.30 16.56 3.13
CA SER A 280 3.19 17.69 2.21
C SER A 280 1.78 17.77 1.64
N LYS A 281 0.89 18.37 2.44
CA LYS A 281 -0.39 18.94 2.02
C LYS A 281 -0.19 19.99 0.91
N ASN A 282 1.03 20.50 0.74
CA ASN A 282 1.38 21.48 -0.27
C ASN A 282 1.92 20.79 -1.53
N LEU A 283 1.13 19.84 -2.06
CA LEU A 283 1.42 19.28 -3.39
C LEU A 283 1.27 20.34 -4.48
N LEU A 284 0.44 21.33 -4.23
CA LEU A 284 0.23 22.45 -5.11
C LEU A 284 0.48 23.73 -4.32
N LYS A 285 0.94 24.74 -5.03
CA LYS A 285 1.30 26.03 -4.47
C LYS A 285 0.05 26.93 -4.59
N PRO A 286 -0.39 27.58 -3.50
CA PRO A 286 -1.55 28.48 -3.57
C PRO A 286 -1.26 29.70 -4.45
N ASP A 287 -0.01 30.18 -4.47
CA ASP A 287 0.48 31.29 -5.29
C ASP A 287 0.82 30.92 -6.75
N ALA A 288 0.31 29.78 -7.24
CA ALA A 288 0.54 29.32 -8.60
C ALA A 288 -0.75 28.87 -9.28
N SER A 289 -0.79 28.97 -10.62
CA SER A 289 -1.89 28.50 -11.44
C SER A 289 -1.59 27.15 -12.11
N TYR A 290 -2.62 26.35 -12.30
CA TYR A 290 -2.50 25.07 -13.02
C TYR A 290 -3.48 25.00 -14.20
N LEU A 291 -2.95 24.68 -15.37
CA LEU A 291 -3.70 24.61 -16.63
C LEU A 291 -4.19 23.20 -16.90
N LEU A 292 -5.51 23.01 -16.96
CA LEU A 292 -6.14 21.74 -17.35
C LEU A 292 -6.75 21.86 -18.74
N VAL A 293 -6.07 21.27 -19.72
CA VAL A 293 -6.53 21.21 -21.11
C VAL A 293 -7.46 20.01 -21.28
N GLY A 294 -8.67 20.22 -21.80
CA GLY A 294 -9.70 19.17 -21.74
C GLY A 294 -10.22 18.92 -20.31
N GLY A 295 -9.92 19.83 -19.37
CA GLY A 295 -10.15 19.65 -17.94
C GLY A 295 -11.62 19.60 -17.52
N LEU A 296 -12.56 20.04 -18.36
CA LEU A 296 -14.00 19.92 -18.07
C LEU A 296 -14.60 18.59 -18.56
N GLY A 297 -13.78 17.69 -19.12
CA GLY A 297 -14.11 16.30 -19.44
C GLY A 297 -14.21 15.40 -18.21
N GLY A 298 -14.63 14.14 -18.39
CA GLY A 298 -14.92 13.21 -17.28
C GLY A 298 -13.77 13.05 -16.27
N ASN A 299 -12.55 12.86 -16.75
CA ASN A 299 -11.37 12.70 -15.89
C ASN A 299 -10.86 14.04 -15.35
N GLY A 300 -10.86 15.09 -16.18
CA GLY A 300 -10.38 16.41 -15.79
C GLY A 300 -11.15 17.03 -14.62
N ARG A 301 -12.47 16.86 -14.55
CA ARG A 301 -13.29 17.42 -13.46
C ARG A 301 -12.95 16.83 -12.10
N ALA A 302 -12.72 15.51 -12.06
CA ALA A 302 -12.30 14.82 -10.84
C ALA A 302 -10.89 15.25 -10.42
N THR A 303 -9.99 15.42 -11.39
CA THR A 303 -8.64 15.93 -11.14
C THR A 303 -8.68 17.34 -10.57
N ALA A 304 -9.50 18.25 -11.13
CA ALA A 304 -9.63 19.61 -10.65
C ALA A 304 -10.08 19.71 -9.18
N LEU A 305 -11.14 18.98 -8.80
CA LEU A 305 -11.63 18.94 -7.43
C LEU A 305 -10.57 18.44 -6.46
N TRP A 306 -9.86 17.37 -6.83
CA TRP A 306 -8.77 16.84 -6.02
C TRP A 306 -7.62 17.83 -5.88
N MET A 307 -7.26 18.55 -6.95
CA MET A 307 -6.19 19.54 -6.90
C MET A 307 -6.51 20.65 -5.87
N VAL A 308 -7.76 21.12 -5.80
CA VAL A 308 -8.17 22.12 -4.79
C VAL A 308 -8.07 21.55 -3.37
N ASP A 309 -8.50 20.30 -3.16
CA ASP A 309 -8.36 19.61 -1.87
C ASP A 309 -6.89 19.41 -1.45
N HIS A 310 -5.94 19.57 -2.39
CA HIS A 310 -4.50 19.38 -2.19
C HIS A 310 -3.68 20.68 -2.36
N GLY A 311 -4.33 21.82 -2.15
CA GLY A 311 -3.67 23.10 -1.87
C GLY A 311 -3.54 24.06 -3.05
N THR A 312 -4.13 23.77 -4.22
CA THR A 312 -4.22 24.80 -5.26
C THR A 312 -5.39 25.74 -5.00
N GLU A 313 -5.16 27.02 -5.22
CA GLU A 313 -6.20 28.05 -5.19
C GLU A 313 -6.56 28.54 -6.59
N ASN A 314 -5.72 28.28 -7.61
CA ASN A 314 -5.88 28.87 -8.94
C ASN A 314 -5.90 27.80 -10.04
N LEU A 315 -7.01 27.71 -10.77
CA LEU A 315 -7.21 26.75 -11.86
C LEU A 315 -7.58 27.45 -13.17
N ILE A 316 -6.93 27.03 -14.26
CA ILE A 316 -7.21 27.52 -15.61
C ILE A 316 -7.69 26.34 -16.46
N PHE A 317 -8.82 26.48 -17.14
CA PHE A 317 -9.35 25.47 -18.04
C PHE A 317 -9.28 25.94 -19.50
N ALA A 318 -8.75 25.09 -20.37
CA ALA A 318 -8.74 25.31 -21.82
C ALA A 318 -9.60 24.25 -22.51
N ASN A 319 -10.78 24.66 -23.00
CA ASN A 319 -11.71 23.76 -23.70
C ASN A 319 -12.40 24.46 -24.87
N ARG A 320 -12.57 23.78 -26.01
CA ARG A 320 -13.28 24.34 -27.19
C ARG A 320 -14.74 24.70 -26.93
N SER A 321 -15.43 23.95 -26.07
CA SER A 321 -16.86 24.13 -25.78
C SER A 321 -17.12 25.00 -24.55
N SER A 322 -16.08 25.55 -23.90
CA SER A 322 -16.18 26.35 -22.68
C SER A 322 -17.16 25.73 -21.65
N LEU A 323 -18.08 26.52 -21.10
CA LEU A 323 -19.13 26.14 -20.14
C LEU A 323 -20.46 25.72 -20.79
N ALA A 324 -20.46 25.26 -22.05
CA ALA A 324 -21.70 24.82 -22.70
C ALA A 324 -22.38 23.62 -22.00
N PRO A 325 -21.66 22.57 -21.52
CA PRO A 325 -22.29 21.46 -20.80
C PRO A 325 -22.66 21.81 -19.35
N GLN A 326 -23.85 21.40 -18.88
CA GLN A 326 -24.29 21.66 -17.49
C GLN A 326 -23.30 21.12 -16.45
N LYS A 327 -22.81 19.89 -16.62
CA LYS A 327 -21.81 19.28 -15.73
C LYS A 327 -20.51 20.10 -15.61
N ALA A 328 -20.17 20.90 -16.61
CA ALA A 328 -19.01 21.77 -16.59
C ALA A 328 -19.26 22.99 -15.69
N ARG A 329 -20.46 23.58 -15.74
CA ARG A 329 -20.89 24.67 -14.86
C ARG A 329 -20.94 24.21 -13.41
N ASP A 330 -21.60 23.08 -13.14
CA ASP A 330 -21.72 22.53 -11.79
C ASP A 330 -20.35 22.29 -11.13
N THR A 331 -19.34 21.91 -11.93
CA THR A 331 -17.98 21.69 -11.43
C THR A 331 -17.27 23.00 -11.13
N VAL A 332 -17.43 24.02 -11.98
CA VAL A 332 -16.86 25.35 -11.72
C VAL A 332 -17.48 25.97 -10.47
N ASP A 333 -18.80 25.88 -10.32
CA ASP A 333 -19.51 26.35 -9.13
C ASP A 333 -19.01 25.63 -7.86
N ALA A 334 -18.79 24.32 -7.93
CA ALA A 334 -18.24 23.54 -6.81
C ALA A 334 -16.78 23.92 -6.46
N LEU A 335 -15.96 24.28 -7.45
CA LEU A 335 -14.58 24.74 -7.23
C LEU A 335 -14.57 26.14 -6.60
N ILE A 336 -15.42 27.05 -7.07
CA ILE A 336 -15.57 28.40 -6.50
C ILE A 336 -16.11 28.32 -5.07
N ALA A 337 -17.08 27.45 -4.79
CA ALA A 337 -17.60 27.22 -3.44
C ALA A 337 -16.53 26.69 -2.46
N LYS A 338 -15.48 26.03 -2.97
CA LYS A 338 -14.30 25.60 -2.21
C LYS A 338 -13.23 26.69 -2.06
N GLY A 339 -13.47 27.89 -2.57
CA GLY A 339 -12.56 29.03 -2.48
C GLY A 339 -11.51 29.12 -3.59
N ALA A 340 -11.61 28.34 -4.65
CA ALA A 340 -10.67 28.40 -5.77
C ALA A 340 -11.06 29.51 -6.79
N SER A 341 -10.06 30.25 -7.27
CA SER A 341 -10.17 31.11 -8.44
C SER A 341 -10.11 30.25 -9.71
N VAL A 342 -11.14 30.36 -10.56
CA VAL A 342 -11.29 29.54 -11.76
C VAL A 342 -11.44 30.41 -13.00
N ALA A 343 -10.54 30.25 -13.96
CA ALA A 343 -10.62 30.89 -15.27
C ALA A 343 -10.90 29.86 -16.37
N VAL A 344 -11.91 30.09 -17.20
CA VAL A 344 -12.29 29.17 -18.28
C VAL A 344 -12.14 29.87 -19.63
N TYR A 345 -11.27 29.35 -20.48
CA TYR A 345 -10.99 29.89 -21.81
C TYR A 345 -11.49 28.94 -22.91
N SER A 346 -12.17 29.54 -23.89
CA SER A 346 -12.51 28.85 -25.14
C SER A 346 -11.27 28.77 -26.03
N CYS A 347 -10.53 27.67 -25.95
CA CYS A 347 -9.26 27.51 -26.63
C CYS A 347 -9.16 26.15 -27.33
N ASP A 348 -8.82 26.16 -28.62
CA ASP A 348 -8.34 24.98 -29.32
C ASP A 348 -6.81 24.98 -29.24
N VAL A 349 -6.27 24.07 -28.42
CA VAL A 349 -4.82 23.99 -28.19
C VAL A 349 -4.03 23.63 -29.45
N SER A 350 -4.66 23.09 -30.49
CA SER A 350 -3.98 22.85 -31.77
C SER A 350 -3.68 24.14 -32.55
N ASN A 351 -4.28 25.28 -32.17
CA ASN A 351 -3.99 26.60 -32.71
C ASN A 351 -2.97 27.33 -31.82
N ALA A 352 -1.76 27.56 -32.33
CA ALA A 352 -0.67 28.19 -31.58
C ALA A 352 -1.02 29.61 -31.10
N LYS A 353 -1.71 30.41 -31.92
CA LYS A 353 -2.13 31.77 -31.55
C LYS A 353 -3.13 31.73 -30.40
N ALA A 354 -4.09 30.82 -30.44
CA ALA A 354 -5.09 30.69 -29.38
C ALA A 354 -4.47 30.25 -28.03
N VAL A 355 -3.41 29.46 -28.06
CA VAL A 355 -2.66 29.10 -26.84
C VAL A 355 -1.87 30.31 -26.31
N ALA A 356 -1.20 31.06 -27.19
CA ALA A 356 -0.48 32.27 -26.80
C ALA A 356 -1.40 33.34 -26.20
N ASP A 357 -2.57 33.57 -26.83
CA ASP A 357 -3.58 34.50 -26.33
C ASP A 357 -4.12 34.07 -24.96
N LEU A 358 -4.35 32.76 -24.74
CA LEU A 358 -4.76 32.22 -23.44
C LEU A 358 -3.70 32.46 -22.36
N VAL A 359 -2.42 32.21 -22.67
CA VAL A 359 -1.32 32.42 -21.71
C VAL A 359 -1.18 33.91 -21.37
N ALA A 360 -1.26 34.79 -22.37
CA ALA A 360 -1.19 36.23 -22.17
C ALA A 360 -2.36 36.77 -21.35
N GLU A 361 -3.59 36.32 -21.62
CA GLU A 361 -4.78 36.79 -20.91
C GLU A 361 -4.84 36.27 -19.47
N SER A 362 -4.51 34.99 -19.27
CA SER A 362 -4.46 34.41 -17.93
C SER A 362 -3.39 35.07 -17.05
N GLY A 363 -2.24 35.44 -17.61
CA GLY A 363 -1.18 36.14 -16.88
C GLY A 363 -1.56 37.53 -16.35
N LYS A 364 -2.65 38.14 -16.85
CA LYS A 364 -3.15 39.42 -16.32
C LYS A 364 -3.94 39.29 -15.03
N SER A 365 -4.56 38.13 -14.80
CA SER A 365 -5.57 37.93 -13.76
C SER A 365 -5.26 36.78 -12.81
N MET A 366 -4.29 35.92 -13.15
CA MET A 366 -3.95 34.71 -12.40
C MET A 366 -2.45 34.66 -12.09
N PRO A 367 -2.03 33.99 -11.00
CA PRO A 367 -0.61 33.75 -10.73
C PRO A 367 0.10 32.92 -11.82
N PRO A 368 1.44 32.86 -11.84
CA PRO A 368 2.21 32.14 -12.84
C PRO A 368 1.79 30.67 -13.00
N ILE A 369 1.74 30.19 -14.24
CA ILE A 369 1.42 28.79 -14.53
C ILE A 369 2.60 27.91 -14.13
N ARG A 370 2.41 27.05 -13.12
CA ARG A 370 3.43 26.11 -12.63
C ARG A 370 3.18 24.66 -13.03
N GLY A 371 2.06 24.36 -13.67
CA GLY A 371 1.85 23.02 -14.17
C GLY A 371 0.72 22.91 -15.18
N VAL A 372 0.84 21.90 -16.04
CA VAL A 372 -0.16 21.61 -17.07
C VAL A 372 -0.55 20.14 -17.06
N ILE A 373 -1.84 19.88 -17.23
CA ILE A 373 -2.40 18.56 -17.51
C ILE A 373 -3.03 18.62 -18.90
N GLN A 374 -2.37 17.97 -19.86
CA GLN A 374 -2.84 17.83 -21.22
C GLN A 374 -3.77 16.61 -21.33
N GLY A 375 -5.08 16.87 -21.23
CA GLY A 375 -6.15 15.87 -21.36
C GLY A 375 -7.05 16.08 -22.58
N ALA A 376 -6.70 16.95 -23.53
CA ALA A 376 -7.48 17.10 -24.76
C ALA A 376 -7.51 15.78 -25.53
N MET A 377 -8.70 15.39 -25.96
CA MET A 377 -8.92 14.15 -26.70
C MET A 377 -10.10 14.27 -27.65
N VAL A 378 -9.94 13.70 -28.83
CA VAL A 378 -10.99 13.37 -29.78
C VAL A 378 -10.82 11.90 -30.12
N LEU A 379 -11.90 11.13 -30.09
CA LEU A 379 -11.90 9.71 -30.44
C LEU A 379 -12.67 9.51 -31.75
N ARG A 380 -12.02 8.85 -32.71
CA ARG A 380 -12.57 8.41 -34.00
C ARG A 380 -12.07 7.00 -34.27
N ASP A 381 -12.82 6.01 -33.78
CA ASP A 381 -12.45 4.61 -33.98
C ASP A 381 -12.84 4.17 -35.40
N GLY A 382 -11.93 3.44 -36.06
CA GLY A 382 -12.14 2.90 -37.39
C GLY A 382 -10.96 2.06 -37.84
N LEU A 383 -11.22 1.04 -38.67
CA LEU A 383 -10.14 0.30 -39.32
C LEU A 383 -9.28 1.27 -40.14
N LEU A 384 -7.96 1.14 -40.06
CA LEU A 384 -7.02 2.05 -40.72
C LEU A 384 -7.31 2.18 -42.22
N GLU A 385 -7.63 1.06 -42.89
CA GLU A 385 -7.99 1.00 -44.31
C GLU A 385 -9.21 1.83 -44.69
N LYS A 386 -10.13 2.06 -43.73
CA LYS A 386 -11.39 2.79 -43.95
C LYS A 386 -11.40 4.15 -43.27
N MET A 387 -10.32 4.54 -42.59
CA MET A 387 -10.26 5.77 -41.81
C MET A 387 -10.04 6.97 -42.73
N PRO A 388 -10.97 7.95 -42.77
CA PRO A 388 -10.74 9.18 -43.51
C PRO A 388 -9.57 9.97 -42.92
N VAL A 389 -8.80 10.65 -43.77
CA VAL A 389 -7.69 11.53 -43.35
C VAL A 389 -8.17 12.63 -42.39
N SER A 390 -9.40 13.12 -42.57
CA SER A 390 -10.03 14.10 -41.68
C SER A 390 -10.20 13.56 -40.26
N ASP A 391 -10.60 12.30 -40.09
CA ASP A 391 -10.75 11.66 -38.79
C ASP A 391 -9.41 11.38 -38.14
N TYR A 392 -8.43 10.88 -38.90
CA TYR A 392 -7.06 10.71 -38.42
C TYR A 392 -6.48 12.04 -37.92
N THR A 393 -6.61 13.10 -38.72
CA THR A 393 -6.13 14.45 -38.38
C THR A 393 -6.84 15.02 -37.15
N ALA A 394 -8.15 14.78 -37.01
CA ALA A 394 -8.94 15.23 -35.87
C ALA A 394 -8.50 14.58 -34.55
N VAL A 395 -8.06 13.31 -34.58
CA VAL A 395 -7.51 12.60 -33.41
C VAL A 395 -6.11 13.11 -33.06
N ILE A 396 -5.27 13.37 -34.07
CA ILE A 396 -3.87 13.74 -33.91
C ILE A 396 -3.69 15.17 -33.38
N ARG A 397 -4.37 16.14 -33.99
CA ARG A 397 -4.15 17.58 -33.75
C ARG A 397 -4.19 18.01 -32.28
N PRO A 398 -5.20 17.63 -31.46
CA PRO A 398 -5.31 18.14 -30.09
C PRO A 398 -4.18 17.68 -29.17
N LYS A 399 -3.59 16.51 -29.46
CA LYS A 399 -2.57 15.88 -28.62
C LYS A 399 -1.16 16.06 -29.15
N VAL A 400 -0.94 16.01 -30.46
CA VAL A 400 0.39 16.24 -31.06
C VAL A 400 0.67 17.74 -31.15
N GLN A 401 -0.05 18.44 -32.04
CA GLN A 401 0.12 19.88 -32.22
C GLN A 401 -0.20 20.64 -30.93
N GLY A 402 -1.24 20.21 -30.20
CA GLY A 402 -1.60 20.83 -28.92
C GLY A 402 -0.48 20.74 -27.88
N THR A 403 0.15 19.57 -27.72
CA THR A 403 1.29 19.42 -26.80
C THR A 403 2.49 20.27 -27.24
N TRP A 404 2.76 20.32 -28.54
CA TRP A 404 3.84 21.15 -29.08
C TRP A 404 3.61 22.65 -28.84
N ASN A 405 2.39 23.13 -29.06
CA ASN A 405 2.02 24.53 -28.82
C ASN A 405 2.13 24.89 -27.33
N LEU A 406 1.68 24.00 -26.43
CA LEU A 406 1.81 24.18 -24.99
C LEU A 406 3.27 24.22 -24.57
N HIS A 407 4.13 23.35 -25.13
CA HIS A 407 5.56 23.36 -24.84
C HIS A 407 6.22 24.70 -25.20
N ASN A 408 5.86 25.28 -26.34
CA ASN A 408 6.45 26.54 -26.82
C ASN A 408 5.89 27.78 -26.11
N SER A 409 4.66 27.73 -25.62
CA SER A 409 3.96 28.91 -25.07
C SER A 409 4.00 28.97 -23.54
N LEU A 410 4.27 27.86 -22.85
CA LEU A 410 4.30 27.81 -21.39
C LEU A 410 5.71 28.03 -20.82
N PRO A 411 5.83 28.52 -19.58
CA PRO A 411 7.12 28.71 -18.91
C PRO A 411 7.95 27.41 -18.82
N ALA A 412 9.28 27.56 -18.82
CA ALA A 412 10.20 26.44 -18.68
C ALA A 412 10.26 25.88 -17.24
N ASP A 413 10.00 26.73 -16.24
CA ASP A 413 10.15 26.46 -14.81
C ASP A 413 8.86 25.88 -14.16
N MET A 414 8.13 25.06 -14.91
CA MET A 414 6.95 24.37 -14.39
C MET A 414 7.34 23.22 -13.44
N ASP A 415 6.59 23.06 -12.36
CA ASP A 415 6.67 21.94 -11.43
C ASP A 415 6.33 20.60 -12.13
N PHE A 416 5.41 20.60 -13.12
CA PHE A 416 5.07 19.41 -13.90
C PHE A 416 4.44 19.71 -15.28
N PHE A 417 4.64 18.78 -16.22
CA PHE A 417 3.92 18.72 -17.50
C PHE A 417 3.40 17.30 -17.69
N VAL A 418 2.11 17.08 -17.41
CA VAL A 418 1.49 15.75 -17.46
C VAL A 418 0.67 15.61 -18.74
N MET A 419 0.91 14.56 -19.49
CA MET A 419 0.15 14.19 -20.68
C MET A 419 -0.66 12.92 -20.39
N LEU A 420 -1.97 12.98 -20.60
CA LEU A 420 -2.81 11.80 -20.48
C LEU A 420 -2.72 11.00 -21.78
N SER A 421 -1.85 10.00 -21.80
CA SER A 421 -1.65 9.03 -22.89
C SER A 421 -2.57 7.81 -22.70
N SER A 422 -2.37 6.76 -23.48
CA SER A 422 -3.12 5.50 -23.40
C SER A 422 -2.19 4.32 -23.53
N VAL A 423 -2.51 3.26 -22.79
CA VAL A 423 -1.86 1.95 -22.98
C VAL A 423 -1.97 1.46 -24.43
N SER A 424 -2.95 1.96 -25.21
CA SER A 424 -3.08 1.74 -26.65
C SER A 424 -1.83 2.07 -27.47
N GLY A 425 -0.94 2.94 -26.97
CA GLY A 425 0.35 3.23 -27.62
C GLY A 425 1.39 2.11 -27.46
N VAL A 426 1.14 1.17 -26.55
CA VAL A 426 2.02 0.04 -26.19
C VAL A 426 1.37 -1.29 -26.56
N ILE A 427 0.10 -1.47 -26.19
CA ILE A 427 -0.73 -2.60 -26.59
C ILE A 427 -1.70 -2.09 -27.65
N ASP A 428 -1.41 -2.36 -28.93
CA ASP A 428 -2.27 -1.88 -30.01
C ASP A 428 -3.70 -2.41 -29.83
N ASN A 429 -4.68 -1.62 -30.25
CA ASN A 429 -6.09 -2.02 -30.24
C ASN A 429 -6.66 -1.87 -31.64
N ALA A 430 -7.29 -2.94 -32.14
CA ALA A 430 -7.92 -2.93 -33.44
C ALA A 430 -8.88 -1.75 -33.54
N THR A 431 -8.81 -1.00 -34.64
CA THR A 431 -9.55 0.27 -34.92
C THR A 431 -9.02 1.56 -34.28
N GLN A 432 -7.93 1.51 -33.50
CA GLN A 432 -7.41 2.67 -32.76
C GLN A 432 -6.04 3.17 -33.25
N ALA A 433 -5.68 2.91 -34.52
CA ALA A 433 -4.38 3.27 -35.09
C ALA A 433 -3.99 4.75 -34.90
N ALA A 434 -4.93 5.68 -35.14
CA ALA A 434 -4.69 7.11 -34.90
C ALA A 434 -4.46 7.43 -33.41
N TYR A 435 -5.16 6.73 -32.51
CA TYR A 435 -5.06 6.94 -31.07
C TYR A 435 -3.79 6.35 -30.47
N ALA A 436 -3.35 5.19 -30.98
CA ALA A 436 -2.05 4.58 -30.67
C ALA A 436 -0.90 5.50 -31.11
N ALA A 437 -0.93 5.99 -32.36
CA ALA A 437 0.11 6.89 -32.90
C ALA A 437 0.32 8.15 -32.03
N VAL A 438 -0.77 8.73 -31.55
CA VAL A 438 -0.73 9.90 -30.66
C VAL A 438 -0.15 9.57 -29.29
N SER A 439 -0.49 8.39 -28.75
CA SER A 439 -0.01 7.95 -27.43
C SER A 439 1.51 7.72 -27.49
N THR A 440 1.98 7.01 -28.52
CA THR A 440 3.42 6.83 -28.78
C THR A 440 4.16 8.17 -28.98
N PHE A 441 3.54 9.15 -29.63
CA PHE A 441 4.12 10.50 -29.72
C PHE A 441 4.28 11.14 -28.35
N MET A 442 3.28 11.04 -27.46
CA MET A 442 3.35 11.63 -26.12
C MET A 442 4.45 10.99 -25.27
N ASP A 443 4.67 9.69 -25.41
CA ASP A 443 5.74 8.97 -24.72
C ASP A 443 7.12 9.44 -25.21
N ALA A 444 7.30 9.51 -26.53
CA ALA A 444 8.51 10.05 -27.14
C ALA A 444 8.74 11.52 -26.79
N PHE A 445 7.68 12.31 -26.75
CA PHE A 445 7.72 13.73 -26.39
C PHE A 445 8.09 13.93 -24.93
N ALA A 446 7.59 13.09 -24.01
CA ALA A 446 8.00 13.13 -22.61
C ALA A 446 9.51 12.87 -22.49
N ALA A 447 10.05 11.88 -23.22
CA ALA A 447 11.48 11.61 -23.25
C ALA A 447 12.29 12.79 -23.82
N TYR A 448 11.81 13.40 -24.90
CA TYR A 448 12.40 14.59 -25.51
C TYR A 448 12.40 15.80 -24.56
N ARG A 449 11.25 16.18 -23.99
CA ARG A 449 11.18 17.34 -23.08
C ARG A 449 12.03 17.12 -21.82
N ASN A 450 12.10 15.88 -21.31
CA ASN A 450 12.99 15.52 -20.20
C ASN A 450 14.48 15.57 -20.56
N SER A 451 14.87 15.34 -21.82
CA SER A 451 16.28 15.45 -22.25
C SER A 451 16.75 16.90 -22.31
N LEU A 452 15.82 17.85 -22.47
CA LEU A 452 16.04 19.29 -22.32
C LEU A 452 16.09 19.77 -20.86
N GLY A 453 15.96 18.86 -19.89
CA GLY A 453 15.89 19.21 -18.46
C GLY A 453 14.53 19.72 -18.00
N LEU A 454 13.53 19.79 -18.88
CA LEU A 454 12.20 20.29 -18.56
C LEU A 454 11.30 19.15 -18.03
N ALA A 455 10.45 19.45 -17.05
CA ALA A 455 9.53 18.45 -16.50
C ALA A 455 8.55 17.94 -17.57
N ALA A 456 8.44 16.61 -17.72
CA ALA A 456 7.42 15.96 -18.54
C ALA A 456 7.14 14.52 -18.12
N VAL A 457 5.88 14.10 -18.19
CA VAL A 457 5.47 12.69 -18.05
C VAL A 457 4.29 12.39 -18.96
N ALA A 458 4.35 11.25 -19.66
CA ALA A 458 3.21 10.65 -20.32
C ALA A 458 2.66 9.53 -19.43
N LEU A 459 1.36 9.54 -19.18
CA LEU A 459 0.67 8.53 -18.41
C LEU A 459 -0.09 7.62 -19.35
N ASP A 460 0.37 6.39 -19.55
CA ASP A 460 -0.32 5.39 -20.38
C ASP A 460 -1.48 4.77 -19.62
N LEU A 461 -2.63 5.42 -19.73
CA LEU A 461 -3.82 5.04 -18.98
C LEU A 461 -4.51 3.84 -19.65
N GLY A 462 -4.93 2.86 -18.83
CA GLY A 462 -5.90 1.84 -19.26
C GLY A 462 -7.32 2.40 -19.38
N VAL A 463 -8.36 1.56 -19.31
CA VAL A 463 -9.74 2.06 -19.27
C VAL A 463 -9.95 2.91 -18.01
N ILE A 464 -10.33 4.18 -18.20
CA ILE A 464 -10.66 5.13 -17.12
C ILE A 464 -11.94 5.91 -17.45
N GLY A 465 -12.81 6.09 -16.46
CA GLY A 465 -13.85 7.13 -16.47
C GLY A 465 -14.91 6.97 -17.55
N TYR A 466 -15.19 8.03 -18.30
CA TYR A 466 -16.31 8.18 -19.27
C TYR A 466 -16.45 7.03 -20.31
N LEU A 467 -15.36 6.32 -20.63
CA LEU A 467 -15.39 5.13 -21.49
C LEU A 467 -16.00 3.90 -20.80
N ALA A 468 -15.85 3.77 -19.48
CA ALA A 468 -16.47 2.69 -18.69
C ALA A 468 -18.00 2.83 -18.61
N GLU A 469 -18.51 4.08 -18.67
CA GLU A 469 -19.96 4.35 -18.65
C GLU A 469 -20.64 4.07 -20.00
N LYS A 470 -19.92 4.22 -21.13
CA LYS A 470 -20.49 4.06 -22.48
C LYS A 470 -20.15 2.75 -23.18
N VAL A 471 -19.07 2.05 -22.79
CA VAL A 471 -18.58 0.88 -23.53
C VAL A 471 -18.24 -0.27 -22.56
N LYS A 472 -19.28 -0.90 -22.00
CA LYS A 472 -19.15 -2.10 -21.14
C LYS A 472 -18.35 -3.21 -21.83
N GLU A 473 -18.48 -3.36 -23.15
CA GLU A 473 -17.79 -4.37 -23.94
C GLU A 473 -16.27 -4.15 -24.04
N LEU A 474 -15.81 -2.90 -24.15
CA LEU A 474 -14.38 -2.56 -24.18
C LEU A 474 -13.73 -2.80 -22.82
N SER A 475 -14.42 -2.43 -21.73
CA SER A 475 -13.97 -2.72 -20.37
C SER A 475 -13.87 -4.23 -20.10
N ALA A 476 -14.83 -5.02 -20.59
CA ALA A 476 -14.81 -6.48 -20.48
C ALA A 476 -13.73 -7.13 -21.38
N SER A 477 -13.47 -6.56 -22.56
CA SER A 477 -12.38 -7.00 -23.45
C SER A 477 -11.01 -6.78 -22.81
N MET A 478 -10.75 -5.59 -22.25
CA MET A 478 -9.46 -5.28 -21.62
C MET A 478 -9.25 -6.05 -20.31
N GLN A 479 -10.32 -6.33 -19.54
CA GLN A 479 -10.24 -7.25 -18.40
C GLN A 479 -9.89 -8.68 -18.82
N ARG A 480 -10.44 -9.19 -19.93
CA ARG A 480 -10.08 -10.51 -20.49
C ARG A 480 -8.61 -10.57 -20.95
N GLN A 481 -8.03 -9.44 -21.32
CA GLN A 481 -6.62 -9.29 -21.67
C GLN A 481 -5.71 -9.02 -20.46
N GLY A 482 -6.24 -9.08 -19.23
CA GLY A 482 -5.46 -8.94 -17.99
C GLY A 482 -5.25 -7.50 -17.52
N PHE A 483 -5.88 -6.50 -18.15
CA PHE A 483 -5.76 -5.10 -17.76
C PHE A 483 -6.88 -4.69 -16.80
N ALA A 484 -6.51 -4.35 -15.58
CA ALA A 484 -7.41 -3.71 -14.62
C ALA A 484 -7.56 -2.22 -14.94
N GLY A 485 -8.78 -1.70 -14.92
CA GLY A 485 -9.05 -0.27 -15.10
C GLY A 485 -8.29 0.59 -14.06
N THR A 486 -7.84 1.77 -14.48
CA THR A 486 -7.20 2.73 -13.57
C THR A 486 -8.31 3.60 -12.97
N ASN A 487 -8.42 3.62 -11.64
CA ASN A 487 -9.42 4.44 -10.95
C ASN A 487 -8.89 5.85 -10.67
N LYS A 488 -9.79 6.76 -10.27
CA LYS A 488 -9.46 8.15 -9.94
C LYS A 488 -8.31 8.24 -8.92
N ALA A 489 -8.36 7.44 -7.85
CA ALA A 489 -7.31 7.43 -6.82
C ALA A 489 -5.92 7.04 -7.37
N LYS A 490 -5.84 6.06 -8.28
CA LYS A 490 -4.59 5.65 -8.93
C LYS A 490 -4.02 6.72 -9.86
N LEU A 491 -4.87 7.38 -10.66
CA LEU A 491 -4.44 8.49 -11.52
C LEU A 491 -3.83 9.63 -10.69
N LEU A 492 -4.46 9.95 -9.57
CA LEU A 492 -4.03 11.00 -8.65
C LEU A 492 -2.72 10.63 -7.92
N ALA A 493 -2.57 9.37 -7.51
CA ALA A 493 -1.33 8.84 -6.94
C ALA A 493 -0.16 8.84 -7.95
N LEU A 494 -0.43 8.59 -9.23
CA LEU A 494 0.56 8.69 -10.30
C LEU A 494 1.03 10.13 -10.50
N ILE A 495 0.11 11.10 -10.57
CA ILE A 495 0.43 12.54 -10.66
C ILE A 495 1.31 12.96 -9.46
N TYR A 496 0.97 12.50 -8.26
CA TYR A 496 1.77 12.72 -7.04
C TYR A 496 3.18 12.11 -7.14
N HIS A 497 3.30 10.86 -7.59
CA HIS A 497 4.59 10.17 -7.73
C HIS A 497 5.54 10.88 -8.71
N PHE A 498 5.02 11.35 -9.85
CA PHE A 498 5.86 11.95 -10.88
C PHE A 498 6.33 13.36 -10.55
N ARG A 499 5.54 14.17 -9.81
CA ARG A 499 6.05 15.43 -9.23
C ARG A 499 7.27 15.17 -8.33
N ARG A 500 7.23 14.10 -7.54
CA ARG A 500 8.33 13.74 -6.64
C ARG A 500 9.60 13.31 -7.39
N GLN A 501 9.47 12.58 -8.52
CA GLN A 501 10.63 12.26 -9.34
C GLN A 501 11.26 13.49 -10.00
N ALA A 502 10.44 14.46 -10.43
CA ALA A 502 10.94 15.72 -10.99
C ALA A 502 11.77 16.52 -9.96
N LEU A 503 11.31 16.58 -8.69
CA LEU A 503 12.02 17.26 -7.60
C LEU A 503 13.31 16.55 -7.15
N LYS A 504 13.39 15.22 -7.27
CA LYS A 504 14.60 14.45 -6.90
C LYS A 504 15.81 14.71 -7.80
N LYS A 505 15.64 15.30 -8.99
CA LYS A 505 16.77 15.67 -9.86
C LYS A 505 17.66 16.77 -9.26
N ASP A 506 17.13 17.61 -8.36
CA ASP A 506 17.90 18.68 -7.70
C ASP A 506 18.64 18.19 -6.44
N SER A 507 18.26 17.05 -5.87
CA SER A 507 18.97 16.45 -4.74
C SER A 507 19.96 15.39 -5.23
N GLY A 508 21.16 15.84 -5.58
CA GLY A 508 22.30 14.94 -5.79
C GLY A 508 22.62 14.16 -4.52
N ASN A 509 22.35 12.86 -4.53
CA ASN A 509 23.20 11.80 -3.96
C ASN A 509 22.44 10.47 -4.03
N ALA A 510 22.95 9.55 -4.84
CA ALA A 510 22.52 8.17 -4.88
C ALA A 510 23.31 7.38 -3.82
N ASP A 511 22.57 6.71 -2.93
CA ASP A 511 23.07 5.58 -2.15
C ASP A 511 23.83 4.60 -3.03
N GLY A 512 24.94 4.08 -2.51
CA GLY A 512 25.98 3.31 -3.20
C GLY A 512 25.59 1.90 -3.65
N LYS A 513 24.53 1.77 -4.46
CA LYS A 513 24.39 0.65 -5.40
C LYS A 513 24.53 1.23 -6.80
N ALA A 514 25.73 1.07 -7.39
CA ALA A 514 26.00 1.46 -8.77
C ALA A 514 24.84 0.98 -9.67
N CYS A 515 24.17 1.93 -10.31
CA CYS A 515 23.12 1.62 -11.26
C CYS A 515 23.74 0.78 -12.38
N VAL A 516 23.10 -0.34 -12.75
CA VAL A 516 23.51 -1.20 -13.89
C VAL A 516 23.79 -0.36 -15.14
N ARG A 517 23.04 0.74 -15.30
CA ARG A 517 23.23 1.75 -16.34
C ARG A 517 24.60 2.43 -16.33
N ASP A 518 25.09 2.84 -15.17
CA ASP A 518 26.36 3.57 -15.08
C ASP A 518 27.54 2.64 -15.32
N ALA A 519 27.41 1.38 -14.88
CA ALA A 519 28.37 0.33 -15.18
C ALA A 519 28.38 -0.06 -16.68
N LEU A 520 27.20 -0.12 -17.33
CA LEU A 520 27.09 -0.38 -18.78
C LEU A 520 27.63 0.77 -19.63
N LYS A 521 27.47 2.02 -19.19
CA LYS A 521 28.06 3.18 -19.86
C LYS A 521 29.58 3.25 -19.72
N ALA A 522 30.13 2.70 -18.64
CA ALA A 522 31.55 2.69 -18.35
C ALA A 522 32.29 1.52 -19.03
N ALA A 523 31.58 0.46 -19.43
CA ALA A 523 32.16 -0.70 -20.09
C ALA A 523 32.74 -0.31 -21.45
N LYS A 524 33.98 -0.72 -21.70
CA LYS A 524 34.70 -0.39 -22.95
C LYS A 524 34.66 -1.52 -23.97
N ALA A 525 34.25 -2.72 -23.56
CA ALA A 525 34.14 -3.92 -24.38
C ALA A 525 32.82 -4.65 -24.12
N LEU A 526 32.38 -5.44 -25.10
CA LEU A 526 31.12 -6.18 -25.03
C LEU A 526 31.15 -7.24 -23.92
N GLU A 527 32.32 -7.86 -23.74
CA GLU A 527 32.57 -8.89 -22.74
C GLU A 527 32.45 -8.34 -21.32
N GLU A 528 32.93 -7.11 -21.08
CA GLU A 528 32.85 -6.41 -19.79
C GLU A 528 31.40 -6.03 -19.45
N ALA A 529 30.62 -5.62 -20.45
CA ALA A 529 29.20 -5.35 -20.30
C ALA A 529 28.40 -6.63 -20.02
N ALA A 530 28.71 -7.72 -20.73
CA ALA A 530 28.10 -9.04 -20.54
C ALA A 530 28.36 -9.58 -19.12
N ASP A 531 29.60 -9.49 -18.64
CA ASP A 531 29.96 -9.95 -17.29
C ASP A 531 29.20 -9.18 -16.20
N LYS A 532 29.01 -7.87 -16.39
CA LYS A 532 28.28 -7.05 -15.42
C LYS A 532 26.79 -7.35 -15.39
N ILE A 533 26.18 -7.61 -16.56
CA ILE A 533 24.79 -8.03 -16.67
C ILE A 533 24.61 -9.41 -16.03
N CYS A 534 25.48 -10.37 -16.36
CA CYS A 534 25.45 -11.72 -15.82
C CYS A 534 25.61 -11.72 -14.29
N GLY A 535 26.56 -10.96 -13.74
CA GLY A 535 26.71 -10.84 -12.28
C GLY A 535 25.45 -10.30 -11.60
N THR A 536 24.84 -9.25 -12.15
CA THR A 536 23.60 -8.68 -11.59
C THR A 536 22.41 -9.63 -11.71
N LEU A 537 22.36 -10.44 -12.77
CA LEU A 537 21.35 -11.49 -12.93
C LEU A 537 21.52 -12.59 -11.88
N VAL A 538 22.74 -13.05 -11.64
CA VAL A 538 23.06 -14.04 -10.62
C VAL A 538 22.65 -13.55 -9.23
N ASP A 539 23.00 -12.31 -8.86
CA ASP A 539 22.58 -11.69 -7.59
C ASP A 539 21.05 -11.69 -7.44
N LYS A 540 20.36 -11.46 -8.54
CA LYS A 540 18.90 -11.37 -8.56
C LYS A 540 18.22 -12.74 -8.51
N ILE A 541 18.79 -13.75 -9.17
CA ILE A 541 18.36 -15.14 -9.06
C ILE A 541 18.58 -15.61 -7.63
N SER A 542 19.76 -15.38 -7.04
CA SER A 542 20.10 -15.71 -5.64
C SER A 542 19.09 -15.16 -4.65
N ALA A 543 18.76 -13.87 -4.75
CA ALA A 543 17.79 -13.23 -3.87
C ALA A 543 16.37 -13.80 -3.98
N ARG A 544 16.00 -14.37 -5.13
CA ARG A 544 14.65 -14.90 -5.40
C ARG A 544 14.53 -16.40 -5.11
N SER A 545 15.54 -17.20 -5.46
CA SER A 545 15.56 -18.64 -5.22
C SER A 545 16.01 -18.99 -3.79
N ASN A 546 16.44 -18.00 -3.01
CA ASN A 546 17.03 -18.19 -1.68
C ASN A 546 18.26 -19.13 -1.71
N MET A 547 18.97 -19.13 -2.83
CA MET A 547 20.23 -19.85 -3.04
C MET A 547 21.41 -18.88 -2.88
N LEU A 548 22.54 -19.35 -2.35
CA LEU A 548 23.78 -18.56 -2.35
C LEU A 548 24.25 -18.31 -3.79
N VAL A 549 24.82 -17.13 -4.04
CA VAL A 549 25.38 -16.72 -5.35
C VAL A 549 26.35 -17.77 -5.91
N ASP A 550 27.17 -18.38 -5.03
CA ASP A 550 28.16 -19.41 -5.40
C ASP A 550 27.52 -20.72 -5.92
N ASN A 551 26.24 -20.94 -5.63
CA ASN A 551 25.49 -22.12 -6.07
C ASN A 551 24.74 -21.89 -7.39
N ILE A 552 24.96 -20.74 -8.05
CA ILE A 552 24.32 -20.39 -9.32
C ILE A 552 25.41 -20.31 -10.40
N SER A 553 25.49 -21.38 -11.19
CA SER A 553 26.33 -21.42 -12.39
C SER A 553 25.77 -20.52 -13.49
N ARG A 554 26.66 -19.77 -14.12
CA ARG A 554 26.38 -18.93 -15.30
C ARG A 554 26.16 -19.73 -16.58
N GLU A 555 26.54 -21.01 -16.57
CA GLU A 555 26.49 -21.89 -17.73
C GLU A 555 25.20 -22.73 -17.79
N ASN A 556 24.47 -22.83 -16.67
CA ASN A 556 23.24 -23.61 -16.60
C ASN A 556 22.02 -22.79 -17.06
N PRO A 557 21.02 -23.43 -17.69
CA PRO A 557 19.75 -22.80 -18.01
C PRO A 557 19.06 -22.20 -16.78
N MET A 558 18.44 -21.04 -16.94
CA MET A 558 17.69 -20.37 -15.86
C MET A 558 16.54 -21.21 -15.30
N THR A 559 15.99 -22.14 -16.09
CA THR A 559 14.94 -23.09 -15.68
C THR A 559 15.38 -24.00 -14.54
N ASP A 560 16.67 -24.29 -14.43
CA ASP A 560 17.22 -25.20 -13.42
C ASP A 560 17.21 -24.57 -12.03
N TYR A 561 17.00 -23.25 -11.95
CA TYR A 561 16.86 -22.50 -10.71
C TYR A 561 15.40 -22.20 -10.32
N GLY A 562 14.44 -22.95 -10.91
CA GLY A 562 13.01 -22.82 -10.58
C GLY A 562 12.35 -21.55 -11.14
N ILE A 563 12.93 -20.96 -12.18
CA ILE A 563 12.39 -19.76 -12.84
C ILE A 563 11.29 -20.19 -13.82
N ASP A 564 10.04 -19.96 -13.44
CA ASP A 564 8.87 -20.20 -14.30
C ASP A 564 8.65 -19.09 -15.34
N SER A 565 7.65 -19.27 -16.21
CA SER A 565 7.34 -18.33 -17.29
C SER A 565 6.92 -16.95 -16.80
N LEU A 566 6.35 -16.83 -15.60
CA LEU A 566 5.95 -15.54 -15.02
C LEU A 566 7.19 -14.79 -14.50
N VAL A 567 8.07 -15.49 -13.80
CA VAL A 567 9.33 -14.92 -13.28
C VAL A 567 10.28 -14.53 -14.41
N ALA A 568 10.30 -15.29 -15.51
CA ALA A 568 11.05 -14.93 -16.71
C ALA A 568 10.57 -13.61 -17.34
N VAL A 569 9.26 -13.33 -17.30
CA VAL A 569 8.69 -12.05 -17.77
C VAL A 569 9.06 -10.91 -16.83
N GLU A 570 9.02 -11.13 -15.51
CA GLU A 570 9.47 -10.14 -14.52
C GLU A 570 10.96 -9.78 -14.68
N MET A 571 11.81 -10.79 -14.89
CA MET A 571 13.25 -10.60 -15.14
C MET A 571 13.49 -9.80 -16.41
N ARG A 572 12.79 -10.14 -17.50
CA ARG A 572 12.86 -9.40 -18.77
C ARG A 572 12.47 -7.93 -18.59
N ASN A 573 11.35 -7.66 -17.93
CA ASN A 573 10.88 -6.30 -17.66
C ASN A 573 11.89 -5.55 -16.79
N TRP A 574 12.46 -6.19 -15.78
CA TRP A 574 13.49 -5.57 -14.94
C TRP A 574 14.77 -5.25 -15.71
N ILE A 575 15.26 -6.14 -16.58
CA ILE A 575 16.43 -5.86 -17.44
C ILE A 575 16.15 -4.63 -18.31
N GLN A 576 14.96 -4.56 -18.93
CA GLN A 576 14.54 -3.42 -19.76
C GLN A 576 14.50 -2.11 -18.96
N LEU A 577 13.91 -2.13 -17.77
CA LEU A 577 13.80 -0.97 -16.88
C LEU A 577 15.17 -0.53 -16.32
N SER A 578 16.04 -1.48 -15.98
CA SER A 578 17.34 -1.21 -15.34
C SER A 578 18.40 -0.76 -16.33
N ALA A 579 18.34 -1.24 -17.57
CA ALA A 579 19.28 -0.88 -18.63
C ALA A 579 18.80 0.31 -19.50
N ARG A 580 17.50 0.68 -19.47
CA ARG A 580 16.89 1.71 -20.34
C ARG A 580 17.28 1.54 -21.83
N ILE A 581 17.33 0.31 -22.31
CA ILE A 581 17.57 0.02 -23.72
C ILE A 581 16.31 0.42 -24.49
N ALA A 582 16.38 1.46 -25.31
CA ALA A 582 15.33 1.79 -26.24
C ALA A 582 15.17 0.62 -27.23
N GLN A 583 13.97 0.09 -27.38
CA GLN A 583 13.68 -0.82 -28.49
C GLN A 583 13.97 -0.08 -29.80
N ARG A 584 15.04 -0.47 -30.52
CA ARG A 584 14.92 -0.53 -31.97
C ARG A 584 14.06 -1.75 -32.25
N SER A 585 12.86 -1.52 -32.77
CA SER A 585 11.93 -2.56 -33.21
C SER A 585 12.66 -3.58 -34.09
N GLY A 586 12.87 -4.78 -33.55
CA GLY A 586 13.42 -5.94 -34.24
C GLY A 586 13.14 -7.18 -33.39
N PHE A 587 12.33 -8.09 -33.92
CA PHE A 587 12.10 -9.40 -33.31
C PHE A 587 13.44 -10.14 -33.20
N VAL A 588 13.91 -10.40 -31.98
CA VAL A 588 14.98 -11.39 -31.76
C VAL A 588 14.32 -12.75 -31.61
N ASN A 589 14.38 -13.57 -32.66
CA ASN A 589 13.94 -14.94 -32.66
C ASN A 589 14.97 -15.80 -31.91
N LEU A 590 14.65 -16.25 -30.70
CA LEU A 590 15.48 -17.20 -29.94
C LEU A 590 15.17 -18.64 -30.37
N LYS A 591 15.45 -18.96 -31.64
CA LYS A 591 15.69 -20.33 -32.10
C LYS A 591 16.98 -20.32 -32.91
N GLY A 592 17.93 -21.13 -32.48
CA GLY A 592 19.34 -21.06 -32.84
C GLY A 592 19.64 -21.12 -34.34
N GLY A 593 20.78 -20.52 -34.69
CA GLY A 593 21.39 -20.58 -36.01
C GLY A 593 21.95 -19.22 -36.44
N GLU A 594 23.25 -19.03 -36.21
CA GLU A 594 24.20 -18.16 -36.92
C GLU A 594 24.05 -16.61 -36.90
N LYS A 595 25.18 -15.98 -36.53
CA LYS A 595 25.69 -14.60 -36.75
C LYS A 595 24.76 -13.54 -37.39
N GLU A 596 24.45 -12.47 -36.65
CA GLU A 596 25.14 -11.15 -36.62
C GLU A 596 24.55 -10.26 -35.52
#